data_AF-A0A0F9LVV4-F1
#
_entry.id   AF-A0A0F9LVV4-F1
#
_cell.length_a   1.000
_cell.length_b   1.000
_cell.length_c   1.000
_cell.angle_alpha   90.00
_cell.angle_beta   90.00
_cell.angle_gamma   90.00
#
_symmetry.space_group_name_H-M   'P 1'
#
loop_
_entity.id
_entity.type
_entity.pdbx_description
1 polymer ?
#
loop_
_entity_poly.entity_id
_entity_poly.type
_entity_poly.pdbx_seq_one_letter_code
_entity_poly.pdbx_strand_id
1 'polypeptide(L)'
;MKDEWKKEKIKDILVLLKGVIMASKSLRVFLNVKEKNLNKILAELPALKPPTISKLAITDANGWVAINTIIKKSKFLSLIPVLRKYAQGLVVHEPRQILPLEQNK
;
A
#
# COMPACT_ATOMS: atom_id res chain seq x y z
N MET A 1 -25.74 22.58 -9.30
CA MET A 1 -25.27 23.49 -10.37
C MET A 1 -26.07 23.18 -11.62
N LYS A 2 -26.43 24.18 -12.43
CA LYS A 2 -27.19 23.96 -13.68
C LYS A 2 -26.35 23.38 -14.82
N ASP A 3 -25.02 23.46 -14.71
CA ASP A 3 -24.06 22.96 -15.68
C ASP A 3 -23.42 21.67 -15.15
N GLU A 4 -23.84 20.53 -15.68
CA GLU A 4 -23.35 19.21 -15.24
C GLU A 4 -21.89 19.00 -15.64
N TRP A 5 -21.41 19.57 -16.76
CA TRP A 5 -20.00 19.46 -17.15
C TRP A 5 -19.09 20.15 -16.13
N LYS A 6 -19.44 21.37 -15.70
CA LYS A 6 -18.66 22.08 -14.66
C LYS A 6 -18.67 21.32 -13.34
N LYS A 7 -19.81 20.74 -12.97
CA LYS A 7 -19.96 19.97 -11.74
C LYS A 7 -19.06 18.73 -11.73
N GLU A 8 -19.00 17.99 -12.84
CA GLU A 8 -18.09 16.86 -12.97
C GLU A 8 -16.62 17.30 -12.93
N LYS A 9 -16.25 18.41 -13.59
CA LYS A 9 -14.87 18.93 -13.50
C LYS A 9 -14.46 19.33 -12.09
N ILE A 10 -15.36 19.91 -11.32
CA ILE A 10 -15.10 20.22 -9.90
C ILE A 10 -14.89 18.94 -9.09
N LYS A 11 -15.69 17.88 -9.35
CA LYS A 11 -15.50 16.57 -8.71
C LYS A 11 -14.14 15.96 -9.06
N ASP A 12 -13.74 15.99 -10.33
CA ASP A 12 -12.43 15.51 -10.80
C ASP A 12 -11.30 16.17 -10.00
N ILE A 13 -11.31 17.50 -9.92
CA ILE A 13 -10.30 18.27 -9.17
C ILE A 13 -10.33 17.91 -7.69
N LEU A 14 -11.52 17.79 -7.10
CA LEU A 14 -11.67 17.41 -5.69
C LEU A 14 -11.06 16.03 -5.40
N VAL A 15 -11.27 15.04 -6.28
CA VAL A 15 -10.67 13.71 -6.17
C VAL A 15 -9.15 13.79 -6.23
N LEU A 16 -8.60 14.58 -7.16
CA LEU A 16 -7.15 14.78 -7.27
C LEU A 16 -6.56 15.39 -6.00
N LEU A 17 -7.17 16.46 -5.47
CA LEU A 17 -6.72 17.13 -4.24
C LEU A 17 -6.78 16.21 -3.03
N LYS A 18 -7.89 15.49 -2.84
CA LYS A 18 -8.03 14.47 -1.79
C LYS A 18 -6.95 13.41 -1.90
N GLY A 19 -6.61 13.01 -3.13
CA GLY A 19 -5.61 11.98 -3.36
C GLY A 19 -4.19 12.39 -2.97
N VAL A 20 -3.83 13.68 -3.11
CA VAL A 20 -2.55 14.22 -2.62
C VAL A 20 -2.51 14.18 -1.08
N ILE A 21 -3.59 14.60 -0.43
CA ILE A 21 -3.71 14.59 1.03
C ILE A 21 -3.56 13.15 1.56
N MET A 22 -4.22 12.17 0.93
CA MET A 22 -4.10 10.76 1.31
C MET A 22 -2.67 10.24 1.14
N ALA A 23 -2.02 10.58 0.03
CA ALA A 23 -0.67 10.14 -0.27
C ALA A 23 0.36 10.68 0.75
N SER A 24 0.23 11.94 1.15
CA SER A 24 1.12 12.59 2.14
C SER A 24 1.18 11.87 3.51
N LYS A 25 0.14 11.10 3.84
CA LYS A 25 0.01 10.36 5.10
C LYS A 25 0.31 8.86 4.96
N SER A 26 0.76 8.43 3.79
CA SER A 26 0.88 7.03 3.41
C SER A 26 2.30 6.69 2.94
N LEU A 27 2.68 5.44 3.10
CA LEU A 27 3.91 4.89 2.54
C LEU A 27 3.56 3.65 1.71
N ARG A 28 4.20 3.52 0.55
CA ARG A 28 4.25 2.24 -0.17
C ARG A 28 5.44 1.46 0.34
N VAL A 29 5.19 0.21 0.72
CA VAL A 29 6.24 -0.72 1.14
C VAL A 29 6.27 -1.93 0.22
N PHE A 30 7.46 -2.34 -0.15
CA PHE A 30 7.75 -3.56 -0.87
C PHE A 30 8.73 -4.38 -0.03
N LEU A 31 8.46 -5.66 0.19
CA LEU A 31 9.35 -6.53 0.96
C LEU A 31 9.17 -7.99 0.54
N ASN A 32 10.19 -8.81 0.81
CA ASN A 32 10.13 -10.24 0.63
C ASN A 32 9.98 -10.93 1.99
N VAL A 33 9.18 -11.99 2.04
CA VAL A 33 8.98 -12.81 3.24
C VAL A 33 9.00 -14.29 2.84
N LYS A 34 9.52 -15.15 3.73
CA LYS A 34 9.31 -16.59 3.56
C LYS A 34 7.82 -16.90 3.71
N GLU A 35 7.25 -17.71 2.83
CA GLU A 35 5.84 -18.10 2.80
C GLU A 35 5.36 -18.62 4.16
N LYS A 36 6.18 -19.43 4.86
CA LYS A 36 5.90 -19.89 6.23
C LYS A 36 5.76 -18.79 7.29
N ASN A 37 6.29 -17.60 7.03
CA ASN A 37 6.22 -16.43 7.91
C ASN A 37 5.20 -15.40 7.43
N LEU A 38 4.53 -15.61 6.29
CA LEU A 38 3.59 -14.67 5.69
C LEU A 38 2.51 -14.23 6.69
N ASN A 39 1.88 -15.18 7.38
CA ASN A 39 0.80 -14.89 8.35
C ASN A 39 1.27 -13.99 9.50
N LYS A 40 2.54 -14.08 9.91
CA LYS A 40 3.11 -13.24 10.98
C LYS A 40 3.21 -11.77 10.54
N ILE A 41 3.48 -11.54 9.27
CA ILE A 41 3.55 -10.20 8.68
C ILE A 41 2.14 -9.67 8.42
N LEU A 42 1.25 -10.49 7.87
CA LEU A 42 -0.13 -10.08 7.56
C LEU A 42 -0.95 -9.70 8.81
N ALA A 43 -0.72 -10.38 9.94
CA ALA A 43 -1.41 -10.07 11.20
C ALA A 43 -1.07 -8.66 11.75
N GLU A 44 0.13 -8.18 11.45
CA GLU A 44 0.66 -6.91 11.99
C GLU A 44 0.53 -5.76 10.99
N LEU A 45 0.33 -6.03 9.70
CA LEU A 45 0.31 -5.03 8.63
C LEU A 45 -0.96 -4.15 8.68
N PRO A 46 -0.85 -2.84 8.95
CA PRO A 46 -1.95 -1.90 8.98
C PRO A 46 -2.21 -1.36 7.56
N ALA A 47 -2.52 -2.27 6.64
CA ALA A 47 -2.67 -1.97 5.22
C ALA A 47 -3.99 -1.25 4.94
N LEU A 48 -3.96 -0.23 4.06
CA LEU A 48 -5.18 0.48 3.62
C LEU A 48 -6.08 -0.41 2.77
N LYS A 49 -5.49 -1.38 2.06
CA LYS A 49 -6.15 -2.39 1.22
C LYS A 49 -5.44 -3.73 1.38
N PRO A 50 -6.06 -4.86 1.01
CA PRO A 50 -5.37 -6.15 1.00
C PRO A 50 -4.03 -6.05 0.25
N PRO A 51 -2.92 -6.51 0.85
CA PRO A 51 -1.61 -6.46 0.20
C PRO A 51 -1.59 -7.32 -1.06
N THR A 52 -0.86 -6.86 -2.08
CA THR A 52 -0.53 -7.73 -3.22
C THR A 52 0.56 -8.71 -2.79
N ILE A 53 0.34 -10.00 -3.06
CA ILE A 53 1.29 -11.07 -2.77
C ILE A 53 1.67 -11.73 -4.08
N SER A 54 2.96 -11.86 -4.35
CA SER A 54 3.47 -12.43 -5.60
C SER A 54 4.58 -13.43 -5.34
N LYS A 55 4.53 -14.60 -5.99
CA LYS A 55 5.63 -15.58 -5.92
C LYS A 55 6.86 -15.03 -6.64
N LEU A 56 8.04 -15.22 -6.04
CA LEU A 56 9.30 -14.82 -6.66
C LEU A 56 9.66 -15.78 -7.80
N ALA A 57 10.31 -15.26 -8.85
CA ALA A 57 10.57 -16.01 -10.09
C ALA A 57 11.71 -17.04 -9.99
N ILE A 58 12.53 -17.04 -8.93
CA ILE A 58 13.73 -17.89 -8.83
C ILE A 58 13.41 -19.23 -8.15
N THR A 59 13.84 -20.31 -8.80
CA THR A 59 13.67 -21.74 -8.46
C THR A 59 14.25 -22.15 -7.11
N ASP A 60 15.21 -21.40 -6.60
CA ASP A 60 15.93 -21.69 -5.36
C ASP A 60 15.27 -21.00 -4.16
N ALA A 61 14.35 -20.06 -4.44
CA ALA A 61 13.53 -19.34 -3.47
C ALA A 61 12.24 -20.12 -3.16
N ASN A 62 12.33 -21.45 -3.05
CA ASN A 62 11.21 -22.30 -2.62
C ASN A 62 10.67 -21.77 -1.28
N GLY A 63 9.48 -21.17 -1.34
CA GLY A 63 8.81 -20.57 -0.21
C GLY A 63 9.17 -19.13 0.11
N TRP A 64 9.44 -18.27 -0.89
CA TRP A 64 9.42 -16.81 -0.73
C TRP A 64 8.31 -16.14 -1.54
N VAL A 65 7.74 -15.09 -0.97
CA VAL A 65 6.76 -14.22 -1.63
C VAL A 65 7.14 -12.76 -1.44
N ALA A 66 6.89 -11.95 -2.45
CA ALA A 66 6.91 -10.50 -2.36
C ALA A 66 5.56 -10.00 -1.83
N ILE A 67 5.61 -9.01 -0.95
CA ILE A 67 4.47 -8.24 -0.46
C ILE A 67 4.63 -6.80 -0.93
N ASN A 68 3.56 -6.26 -1.50
CA ASN A 68 3.46 -4.85 -1.86
C ASN A 68 2.17 -4.26 -1.29
N THR A 69 2.27 -3.19 -0.51
CA THR A 69 1.09 -2.56 0.08
C THR A 69 1.31 -1.09 0.42
N ILE A 70 0.19 -0.39 0.68
CA ILE A 70 0.17 0.96 1.22
C ILE A 70 -0.22 0.91 2.69
N ILE A 71 0.60 1.53 3.55
CA ILE A 71 0.37 1.65 4.99
C ILE A 71 0.30 3.12 5.40
N LYS A 72 -0.26 3.39 6.58
CA LYS A 72 -0.18 4.72 7.19
C LYS A 72 1.25 5.01 7.66
N LYS A 73 1.79 6.18 7.32
CA LYS A 73 3.14 6.62 7.74
C LYS A 73 3.33 6.58 9.25
N SER A 74 2.29 6.93 10.01
CA SER A 74 2.30 6.91 11.49
C SER A 74 2.43 5.51 12.11
N LYS A 75 2.20 4.43 11.35
CA LYS A 75 2.30 3.05 11.80
C LYS A 75 3.56 2.34 11.30
N PHE A 76 4.41 3.04 10.55
CA PHE A 76 5.60 2.42 9.95
C PHE A 76 6.62 2.00 11.00
N LEU A 77 6.91 2.86 11.98
CA LEU A 77 7.91 2.58 13.01
C LEU A 77 7.53 1.34 13.86
N SER A 78 6.25 1.16 14.16
CA SER A 78 5.77 -0.02 14.90
C SER A 78 5.95 -1.33 14.14
N LEU A 79 6.11 -1.31 12.81
CA LEU A 79 6.33 -2.51 12.01
C LEU A 79 7.79 -2.96 11.99
N ILE A 80 8.73 -2.03 12.18
CA ILE A 80 10.16 -2.30 12.04
C ILE A 80 10.63 -3.53 12.83
N PRO A 81 10.23 -3.77 14.09
CA PRO A 81 10.64 -4.97 14.83
C PRO A 81 10.22 -6.28 14.15
N VAL A 82 8.98 -6.36 13.66
CA VAL A 82 8.42 -7.55 13.00
C VAL A 82 9.07 -7.74 11.64
N LEU A 83 9.21 -6.66 10.86
CA LEU A 83 9.85 -6.69 9.54
C LEU A 83 11.31 -7.14 9.65
N ARG A 84 12.07 -6.62 10.62
CA ARG A 84 13.47 -7.06 10.87
C ARG A 84 13.61 -8.54 11.16
N LYS A 85 12.58 -9.16 11.77
CA LYS A 85 12.62 -10.57 12.16
C LYS A 85 12.24 -11.52 11.02
N TYR A 86 11.34 -11.10 10.13
CA TYR A 86 10.70 -12.02 9.19
C TYR A 86 10.80 -11.62 7.71
N ALA A 87 11.17 -10.37 7.42
CA ALA A 87 11.22 -9.84 6.06
C ALA A 87 12.64 -9.49 5.61
N GLN A 88 12.82 -9.38 4.30
CA GLN A 88 14.05 -8.96 3.64
C GLN A 88 13.76 -8.01 2.49
N GLY A 89 14.74 -7.19 2.10
CA GLY A 89 14.62 -6.31 0.94
C GLY A 89 13.50 -5.28 1.07
N LEU A 90 13.29 -4.72 2.27
CA LEU A 90 12.30 -3.66 2.49
C LEU A 90 12.67 -2.41 1.68
N VAL A 91 11.79 -2.01 0.78
CA VAL A 91 11.85 -0.76 0.03
C VAL A 91 10.65 0.09 0.42
N VAL A 92 10.88 1.38 0.64
CA VAL A 92 9.86 2.33 1.07
C VAL A 92 9.82 3.50 0.11
N HIS A 93 8.63 3.83 -0.37
CA HIS A 93 8.40 4.99 -1.23
C HIS A 93 7.25 5.84 -0.70
N GLU A 94 7.41 7.15 -0.82
CA GLU A 94 6.31 8.09 -0.62
C GLU A 94 5.52 8.23 -1.93
N PRO A 95 4.24 7.84 -1.95
CA PRO A 95 3.42 8.05 -3.13
C PRO A 95 3.18 9.54 -3.31
N ARG A 96 3.28 10.04 -4.55
CA ARG A 96 2.88 11.42 -4.87
C ARG A 96 1.37 11.62 -4.74
N GLN A 97 0.60 10.61 -5.10
CA GLN A 97 -0.86 10.69 -5.14
C GLN A 97 -1.48 9.30 -4.98
N ILE A 98 -2.58 9.20 -4.22
CA ILE A 98 -3.38 7.98 -4.09
C ILE A 98 -4.81 8.38 -4.37
N LEU A 99 -5.35 8.00 -5.53
CA LEU A 99 -6.73 8.33 -5.88
C LEU A 99 -7.67 7.28 -5.31
N PRO A 100 -8.55 7.63 -4.33
CA PRO A 100 -9.68 6.80 -4.00
C PRO A 100 -10.69 6.97 -5.14
N LEU A 101 -10.47 6.25 -6.23
CA LEU A 101 -11.51 6.09 -7.25
C LEU A 101 -12.61 5.29 -6.55
N GLU A 102 -13.71 5.97 -6.25
CA GLU A 102 -14.86 5.35 -5.60
C GLU A 102 -15.26 4.12 -6.43
N GLN A 103 -15.32 2.95 -5.79
CA GLN A 103 -16.28 1.95 -6.24
C GLN A 103 -17.62 2.52 -5.82
N ASN A 104 -18.23 3.33 -6.68
CA ASN A 104 -19.62 3.72 -6.54
C ASN A 104 -20.42 2.42 -6.27
N LYS A 105 -20.91 2.28 -5.05
CA LYS A 105 -22.05 1.42 -4.75
C LYS A 105 -23.29 2.28 -4.86
#